data_AF-A0A225D979-F1
#
_entry.id   AF-A0A225D979-F1
#
_cell.length_a   1.000
_cell.length_b   1.000
_cell.length_c   1.000
_cell.angle_alpha   90.00
_cell.angle_beta   90.00
_cell.angle_gamma   90.00
#
_symmetry.space_group_name_H-M   'P 1'
#
loop_
_entity.id
_entity.type
_entity.pdbx_description
1 polymer ?
#
loop_
_entity_poly.entity_id
_entity_poly.type
_entity_poly.pdbx_seq_one_letter_code
_entity_poly.pdbx_strand_id
1 'polypeptide(L)'
;MFNKRKYVSTEQQLLAAIWAAPNDDLPRLVYADYLEETGEPAKVARAEFIRVQCELARMDEDDDGRAALEKRERQLHKRHVKDWRAEVPKGLQSREFRRGFCWPRERVMTAKQFLALNKADWENVPLWRLRLEVPIKNVPAVAACDTLTRIGELSLNIDTDTPSARAAFLASPHLTNISALNLSWCHPGTEWVSVLNRYKPFPRLTKLKLSTSDLDSEITALADCTALASVTEFHFSGTGLGDTGLVALANFSRYPRLAHIRLEPYRDYDRTPTFTPAAVQTLSSSGYRKALRVLDFTCCFLGDVGLEALCTRAAFQLTELDLSFNGITDAGVITLAAWPGLATVRHLHLSFNRVARDGTRALIRSPYLSAVRQLSLVGNDFLARPSSRRYRDELVERFGKTVEFRLVDRPLG
;
A
#
# COMPACT_ATOMS: atom_id res chain seq x y z
N MET A 1 -15.96 54.11 10.81
CA MET A 1 -15.90 52.64 11.01
C MET A 1 -14.57 52.13 10.47
N PHE A 2 -13.61 51.83 11.34
CA PHE A 2 -12.32 51.27 10.92
C PHE A 2 -12.49 49.82 10.51
N ASN A 3 -12.20 49.55 9.24
CA ASN A 3 -12.18 48.23 8.63
C ASN A 3 -11.05 47.41 9.26
N LYS A 4 -11.36 46.54 10.24
CA LYS A 4 -10.40 45.59 10.81
C LYS A 4 -10.00 44.60 9.71
N ARG A 5 -8.91 44.89 8.98
CA ARG A 5 -8.15 43.83 8.29
C ARG A 5 -7.81 42.79 9.35
N LYS A 6 -8.44 41.61 9.30
CA LYS A 6 -8.03 40.45 10.10
C LYS A 6 -6.58 40.14 9.70
N TYR A 7 -5.62 40.49 10.53
CA TYR A 7 -4.25 40.05 10.36
C TYR A 7 -4.23 38.52 10.47
N VAL A 8 -3.86 37.84 9.39
CA VAL A 8 -3.59 36.40 9.39
C VAL A 8 -2.30 36.18 10.18
N SER A 9 -2.32 35.28 11.17
CA SER A 9 -1.14 35.04 12.00
C SER A 9 -0.02 34.37 11.20
N THR A 10 1.24 34.52 11.64
CA THR A 10 2.38 33.80 11.03
C THR A 10 2.14 32.29 10.99
N GLU A 11 1.59 31.73 12.07
CA GLU A 11 1.22 30.31 12.14
C GLU A 11 0.23 29.92 11.02
N GLN A 12 -0.80 30.74 10.78
CA GLN A 12 -1.77 30.49 9.70
C GLN A 12 -1.14 30.58 8.30
N GLN A 13 -0.18 31.47 8.09
CA GLN A 13 0.54 31.59 6.81
C GLN A 13 1.44 30.40 6.54
N LEU A 14 2.19 29.94 7.56
CA LEU A 14 3.04 28.76 7.46
C LEU A 14 2.23 27.50 7.16
N LEU A 15 1.11 27.35 7.85
CA LEU A 15 0.23 26.23 7.57
C LEU A 15 -0.38 26.36 6.15
N ALA A 16 -0.76 27.56 5.68
CA ALA A 16 -1.18 27.81 4.30
C ALA A 16 -0.16 27.38 3.25
N ALA A 17 1.14 27.57 3.51
CA ALA A 17 2.20 27.08 2.65
C ALA A 17 2.23 25.53 2.59
N ILE A 18 2.05 24.85 3.73
CA ILE A 18 1.92 23.39 3.77
C ILE A 18 0.71 22.93 2.95
N TRP A 19 -0.40 23.64 3.05
CA TRP A 19 -1.63 23.35 2.32
C TRP A 19 -1.52 23.57 0.81
N ALA A 20 -0.73 24.54 0.37
CA ALA A 20 -0.46 24.78 -1.04
C ALA A 20 0.51 23.76 -1.64
N ALA A 21 1.45 23.25 -0.84
CA ALA A 21 2.45 22.26 -1.25
C ALA A 21 2.46 21.04 -0.32
N PRO A 22 1.37 20.25 -0.26
CA PRO A 22 1.20 19.25 0.78
C PRO A 22 2.06 18.00 0.60
N ASN A 23 2.83 17.88 -0.47
CA ASN A 23 3.81 16.81 -0.63
C ASN A 23 5.26 17.31 -0.50
N ASP A 24 5.45 18.61 -0.27
CA ASP A 24 6.76 19.20 -0.01
C ASP A 24 7.05 19.18 1.50
N ASP A 25 8.21 18.66 1.87
CA ASP A 25 8.64 18.66 3.26
C ASP A 25 9.14 20.05 3.70
N LEU A 26 9.62 20.90 2.79
CA LEU A 26 10.23 22.18 3.14
C LEU A 26 9.28 23.11 3.92
N PRO A 27 8.03 23.37 3.48
CA PRO A 27 7.09 24.17 4.27
C PRO A 27 6.83 23.60 5.66
N ARG A 28 6.93 22.28 5.82
CA ARG A 28 6.74 21.59 7.10
C ARG A 28 7.94 21.74 8.02
N LEU A 29 9.14 21.68 7.47
CA LEU A 29 10.37 21.90 8.23
C LEU A 29 10.44 23.36 8.71
N VAL A 30 10.09 24.32 7.86
CA VAL A 30 9.96 25.73 8.27
C VAL A 30 8.90 25.90 9.38
N TYR A 31 7.76 25.19 9.28
CA TYR A 31 6.76 25.19 10.34
C TYR A 31 7.26 24.53 11.63
N ALA A 32 8.07 23.48 11.55
CA ALA A 32 8.70 22.85 12.69
C ALA A 32 9.67 23.83 13.40
N ASP A 33 10.48 24.58 12.65
CA ASP A 33 11.36 25.60 13.21
C ASP A 33 10.55 26.66 13.98
N TYR A 34 9.46 27.15 13.40
CA TYR A 34 8.54 28.08 14.06
C TYR A 34 7.94 27.51 15.36
N LEU A 35 7.51 26.24 15.35
CA LEU A 35 6.94 25.59 16.54
C LEU A 35 7.97 25.40 17.65
N GLU A 36 9.23 25.21 17.31
CA GLU A 36 10.34 25.08 18.26
C GLU A 36 10.71 26.44 18.89
N GLU A 37 10.74 27.51 18.10
CA GLU A 37 11.07 28.86 18.56
C GLU A 37 9.96 29.51 19.41
N THR A 38 8.70 29.25 19.09
CA THR A 38 7.55 29.96 19.68
C THR A 38 6.78 29.16 20.72
N GLY A 39 7.16 27.90 20.93
CA GLY A 39 6.26 26.90 21.47
C GLY A 39 6.47 26.51 22.93
N GLU A 40 5.36 26.26 23.61
CA GLU A 40 5.33 25.41 24.80
C GLU A 40 5.78 23.97 24.48
N PRO A 41 6.11 23.12 25.48
CA PRO A 41 6.69 21.79 25.25
C PRO A 41 5.94 20.89 24.24
N ALA A 42 4.61 21.03 24.11
CA ALA A 42 3.80 20.28 23.14
C ALA A 42 4.04 20.70 21.68
N LYS A 43 4.36 21.97 21.42
CA LYS A 43 4.71 22.50 20.09
C LYS A 43 6.12 22.07 19.69
N VAL A 44 7.08 22.16 20.62
CA VAL A 44 8.46 21.65 20.42
C VAL A 44 8.45 20.15 20.11
N ALA A 45 7.66 19.35 20.85
CA ALA A 45 7.52 17.92 20.57
C ALA A 45 6.91 17.65 19.18
N ARG A 46 6.03 18.53 18.68
CA ARG A 46 5.46 18.41 17.34
C ARG A 46 6.46 18.78 16.25
N ALA A 47 7.31 19.78 16.48
CA ALA A 47 8.41 20.12 15.58
C ALA A 47 9.32 18.90 15.36
N GLU A 48 9.74 18.25 16.45
CA GLU A 48 10.53 17.02 16.38
C GLU A 48 9.77 15.91 15.64
N PHE A 49 8.49 15.72 15.94
CA PHE A 49 7.65 14.70 15.28
C PHE A 49 7.51 14.94 13.77
N ILE A 50 7.38 16.20 13.33
CA ILE A 50 7.38 16.57 11.91
C ILE A 50 8.71 16.14 11.27
N ARG A 51 9.85 16.50 11.85
CA ARG A 51 11.18 16.18 11.32
C ARG A 51 11.40 14.66 11.22
N VAL A 52 11.06 13.92 12.27
CA VAL A 52 11.13 12.45 12.29
C VAL A 52 10.28 11.83 11.18
N GLN A 53 9.03 12.28 10.99
CA GLN A 53 8.16 11.73 9.95
C GLN A 53 8.54 12.18 8.52
N CYS A 54 9.20 13.33 8.36
CA CYS A 54 9.80 13.75 7.10
C CYS A 54 10.98 12.84 6.73
N GLU A 55 11.88 12.58 7.68
CA GLU A 55 13.05 11.74 7.50
C GLU A 55 12.67 10.28 7.21
N LEU A 56 11.79 9.68 8.05
CA LEU A 56 11.32 8.30 7.90
C LEU A 56 10.76 7.97 6.52
N ALA A 57 10.23 8.96 5.81
CA ALA A 57 9.62 8.72 4.52
C ALA A 57 10.50 9.07 3.33
N ARG A 58 11.72 9.51 3.58
CA ARG A 58 12.82 9.48 2.60
C ARG A 58 13.66 8.22 2.72
N MET A 59 13.58 7.55 3.88
CA MET A 59 14.27 6.30 4.15
C MET A 59 13.53 5.12 3.53
N ASP A 60 14.30 4.15 3.03
CA ASP A 60 13.78 2.83 2.71
C ASP A 60 13.22 2.16 3.97
N GLU A 61 12.24 1.28 3.83
CA GLU A 61 11.68 0.50 4.96
C GLU A 61 12.74 -0.33 5.69
N ASP A 62 13.82 -0.64 4.98
CA ASP A 62 14.84 -1.56 5.42
C ASP A 62 16.10 -0.95 6.03
N ASP A 63 16.19 0.38 6.02
CA ASP A 63 17.33 1.15 6.52
C ASP A 63 17.56 0.89 8.03
N ASP A 64 18.81 0.61 8.41
CA ASP A 64 19.18 0.27 9.79
C ASP A 64 18.92 1.44 10.77
N GLY A 65 19.01 2.69 10.30
CA GLY A 65 18.68 3.88 11.08
C GLY A 65 17.18 4.08 11.30
N ARG A 66 16.34 3.46 10.46
CA ARG A 66 14.87 3.64 10.49
C ARG A 66 14.28 3.19 11.82
N ALA A 67 14.75 2.07 12.38
CA ALA A 67 14.19 1.49 13.60
C ALA A 67 14.30 2.43 14.82
N ALA A 68 15.38 3.21 14.91
CA ALA A 68 15.56 4.20 15.97
C ALA A 68 14.57 5.36 15.82
N LEU A 69 14.38 5.86 14.60
CA LEU A 69 13.43 6.93 14.29
C LEU A 69 11.98 6.47 14.48
N GLU A 70 11.61 5.27 14.06
CA GLU A 70 10.26 4.72 14.32
C GLU A 70 10.01 4.52 15.83
N LYS A 71 11.04 4.11 16.58
CA LYS A 71 10.94 4.05 18.05
C LYS A 71 10.69 5.44 18.62
N ARG A 72 11.37 6.47 18.10
CA ARG A 72 11.18 7.86 18.53
C ARG A 72 9.80 8.41 18.14
N GLU A 73 9.36 8.15 16.92
CA GLU A 73 8.02 8.46 16.42
C GLU A 73 6.95 7.86 17.35
N ARG A 74 7.06 6.57 17.69
CA ARG A 74 6.12 5.89 18.61
C ARG A 74 6.10 6.53 20.00
N GLN A 75 7.26 6.97 20.52
CA GLN A 75 7.34 7.64 21.82
C GLN A 75 6.62 8.99 21.81
N LEU A 76 6.91 9.83 20.79
CA LEU A 76 6.28 11.14 20.61
C LEU A 76 4.78 10.99 20.42
N HIS A 77 4.36 10.08 19.53
CA HIS A 77 2.96 9.78 19.26
C HIS A 77 2.21 9.32 20.51
N LYS A 78 2.74 8.33 21.24
CA LYS A 78 2.11 7.83 22.47
C LYS A 78 1.89 8.93 23.51
N ARG A 79 2.81 9.90 23.61
CA ARG A 79 2.76 10.96 24.61
C ARG A 79 1.87 12.14 24.23
N HIS A 80 1.88 12.55 22.96
CA HIS A 80 1.30 13.84 22.55
C HIS A 80 0.15 13.75 21.53
N VAL A 81 -0.13 12.58 20.93
CA VAL A 81 -1.15 12.47 19.88
C VAL A 81 -2.53 12.93 20.33
N LYS A 82 -2.88 12.78 21.60
CA LYS A 82 -4.18 13.21 22.14
C LYS A 82 -4.37 14.73 22.00
N ASP A 83 -3.31 15.49 22.25
CA ASP A 83 -3.33 16.95 22.23
C ASP A 83 -3.37 17.45 20.78
N TRP A 84 -2.46 16.95 19.93
CA TRP A 84 -2.45 17.32 18.50
C TRP A 84 -3.73 16.94 17.77
N ARG A 85 -4.35 15.82 18.14
CA ARG A 85 -5.63 15.39 17.59
C ARG A 85 -6.78 16.28 18.05
N ALA A 86 -6.70 16.90 19.24
CA ALA A 86 -7.74 17.79 19.73
C ALA A 86 -7.80 19.12 18.94
N GLU A 87 -6.73 19.49 18.25
CA GLU A 87 -6.66 20.68 17.39
C GLU A 87 -7.50 20.57 16.11
N VAL A 88 -7.86 19.36 15.68
CA VAL A 88 -8.74 19.15 14.51
C VAL A 88 -10.16 18.78 14.93
N PRO A 89 -11.19 19.19 14.16
CA PRO A 89 -12.58 18.86 14.44
C PRO A 89 -12.80 17.36 14.69
N LYS A 90 -13.66 16.99 15.66
CA LYS A 90 -13.89 15.59 16.07
C LYS A 90 -14.13 14.63 14.90
N GLY A 91 -14.86 15.06 13.86
CA GLY A 91 -15.14 14.26 12.66
C GLY A 91 -13.95 14.05 11.71
N LEU A 92 -12.79 14.66 11.98
CA LEU A 92 -11.54 14.54 11.22
C LEU A 92 -10.41 13.88 12.02
N GLN A 93 -10.64 13.65 13.32
CA GLN A 93 -9.66 13.08 14.21
C GLN A 93 -9.29 11.65 13.80
N SER A 94 -8.00 11.42 13.60
CA SER A 94 -7.41 10.12 13.29
C SER A 94 -6.31 9.78 14.29
N ARG A 95 -5.99 8.49 14.40
CA ARG A 95 -4.76 8.05 15.07
C ARG A 95 -3.57 8.07 14.13
N GLU A 96 -3.83 8.05 12.82
CA GLU A 96 -2.80 8.10 11.79
C GLU A 96 -2.36 9.56 11.59
N PHE A 97 -1.05 9.77 11.54
CA PHE A 97 -0.43 11.05 11.28
C PHE A 97 0.58 10.87 10.15
N ARG A 98 0.63 11.85 9.24
CA ARG A 98 1.64 11.91 8.18
C ARG A 98 2.31 13.27 8.21
N ARG A 99 3.64 13.26 8.25
CA ARG A 99 4.48 14.46 8.27
C ARG A 99 4.07 15.47 9.37
N GLY A 100 3.69 14.96 10.53
CA GLY A 100 3.29 15.72 11.71
C GLY A 100 1.86 16.27 11.72
N PHE A 101 1.02 15.87 10.75
CA PHE A 101 -0.37 16.28 10.67
C PHE A 101 -1.31 15.08 10.72
N CYS A 102 -2.50 15.31 11.27
CA CYS A 102 -3.56 14.32 11.31
C CYS A 102 -3.90 13.86 9.88
N TRP A 103 -3.85 12.54 9.66
CA TRP A 103 -4.22 11.93 8.39
C TRP A 103 -5.65 11.38 8.52
N PRO A 104 -6.68 12.12 8.08
CA PRO A 104 -8.07 11.84 8.40
C PRO A 104 -8.48 10.47 7.87
N ARG A 105 -9.45 9.82 8.52
CA ARG A 105 -10.05 8.59 7.97
C ARG A 105 -10.70 8.86 6.62
N GLU A 106 -10.81 7.83 5.79
CA GLU A 106 -11.53 7.93 4.51
C GLU A 106 -12.94 8.48 4.77
N ARG A 107 -13.27 9.56 4.06
CA ARG A 107 -14.62 10.12 4.06
C ARG A 107 -15.37 9.64 2.84
N VAL A 108 -16.57 9.12 3.05
CA VAL A 108 -17.48 8.76 1.96
C VAL A 108 -18.40 9.94 1.69
N MET A 109 -18.45 10.40 0.45
CA MET A 109 -19.28 11.53 0.04
C MET A 109 -19.92 11.28 -1.32
N THR A 110 -21.14 11.76 -1.48
CA THR A 110 -21.76 11.92 -2.80
C THR A 110 -21.20 13.15 -3.50
N ALA A 111 -21.30 13.21 -4.83
CA ALA A 111 -20.93 14.39 -5.60
C ALA A 111 -21.60 15.68 -5.11
N LYS A 112 -22.88 15.63 -4.69
CA LYS A 112 -23.60 16.80 -4.16
C LYS A 112 -22.98 17.30 -2.85
N GLN A 113 -22.65 16.39 -1.94
CA GLN A 113 -21.99 16.76 -0.69
C GLN A 113 -20.61 17.35 -0.95
N PHE A 114 -19.83 16.75 -1.86
CA PHE A 114 -18.51 17.24 -2.23
C PHE A 114 -18.57 18.67 -2.81
N LEU A 115 -19.47 18.92 -3.76
CA LEU A 115 -19.64 20.23 -4.40
C LEU A 115 -20.20 21.31 -3.48
N ALA A 116 -20.82 20.94 -2.36
CA ALA A 116 -21.36 21.88 -1.37
C ALA A 116 -20.32 22.30 -0.31
N LEU A 117 -19.14 21.67 -0.28
CA LEU A 117 -18.09 22.02 0.67
C LEU A 117 -17.45 23.35 0.31
N ASN A 118 -17.16 24.15 1.33
CA ASN A 118 -16.40 25.38 1.16
C ASN A 118 -14.91 25.15 1.52
N LYS A 119 -14.05 26.11 1.20
CA LYS A 119 -12.60 26.00 1.46
C LYS A 119 -12.26 25.79 2.94
N ALA A 120 -13.00 26.43 3.85
CA ALA A 120 -12.76 26.31 5.29
C ALA A 120 -12.99 24.87 5.81
N ASP A 121 -13.87 24.09 5.16
CA ASP A 121 -14.07 22.68 5.51
C ASP A 121 -12.80 21.84 5.31
N TRP A 122 -11.95 22.24 4.34
CA TRP A 122 -10.72 21.54 3.97
C TRP A 122 -9.44 22.14 4.59
N GLU A 123 -9.53 23.27 5.29
CA GLU A 123 -8.41 24.03 5.90
C GLU A 123 -7.86 23.42 7.21
N ASN A 124 -8.24 22.19 7.55
CA ASN A 124 -7.84 21.57 8.83
C ASN A 124 -6.69 20.56 8.69
N VAL A 125 -6.47 20.01 7.49
CA VAL A 125 -5.43 18.98 7.24
C VAL A 125 -4.81 19.14 5.85
N PRO A 126 -3.53 18.76 5.64
CA PRO A 126 -2.80 18.99 4.39
C PRO A 126 -3.46 18.36 3.16
N LEU A 127 -3.78 17.06 3.25
CA LEU A 127 -4.44 16.27 2.23
C LEU A 127 -5.47 15.37 2.89
N TRP A 128 -6.42 14.95 2.08
CA TRP A 128 -7.55 14.15 2.51
C TRP A 128 -7.62 12.82 1.80
N ARG A 129 -8.29 11.88 2.47
CA ARG A 129 -8.72 10.61 1.91
C ARG A 129 -10.21 10.66 1.63
N LEU A 130 -10.58 10.49 0.37
CA LEU A 130 -11.96 10.61 -0.06
C LEU A 130 -12.38 9.38 -0.84
N ARG A 131 -13.54 8.82 -0.47
CA ARG A 131 -14.35 7.99 -1.34
C ARG A 131 -15.46 8.84 -1.94
N LEU A 132 -15.49 8.94 -3.26
CA LEU A 132 -16.43 9.80 -3.96
C LEU A 132 -17.36 8.97 -4.84
N GLU A 133 -18.66 9.10 -4.59
CA GLU A 133 -19.72 8.55 -5.40
C GLU A 133 -20.23 9.63 -6.38
N VAL A 134 -19.96 9.43 -7.66
CA VAL A 134 -20.23 10.43 -8.71
C VAL A 134 -21.22 9.87 -9.73
N PRO A 135 -22.49 10.26 -9.67
CA PRO A 135 -23.44 10.02 -10.76
C PRO A 135 -22.94 10.69 -12.04
N ILE A 136 -23.17 10.09 -13.22
CA ILE A 136 -22.71 10.59 -14.53
C ILE A 136 -22.96 12.09 -14.70
N LYS A 137 -24.19 12.53 -14.39
CA LYS A 137 -24.63 13.93 -14.53
C LYS A 137 -23.78 14.94 -13.74
N ASN A 138 -23.08 14.49 -12.70
CA ASN A 138 -22.26 15.33 -11.84
C ASN A 138 -20.77 15.30 -12.21
N VAL A 139 -20.34 14.40 -13.09
CA VAL A 139 -18.93 14.26 -13.47
C VAL A 139 -18.30 15.57 -13.94
N PRO A 140 -18.91 16.36 -14.85
CA PRO A 140 -18.30 17.61 -15.30
C PRO A 140 -18.11 18.62 -14.16
N ALA A 141 -19.10 18.75 -13.27
CA ALA A 141 -19.04 19.67 -12.15
C ALA A 141 -17.96 19.26 -11.12
N VAL A 142 -17.84 17.96 -10.83
CA VAL A 142 -16.81 17.45 -9.93
C VAL A 142 -15.43 17.63 -10.56
N ALA A 143 -15.26 17.30 -11.85
CA ALA A 143 -13.99 17.42 -12.55
C ALA A 143 -13.46 18.86 -12.61
N ALA A 144 -14.35 19.86 -12.64
CA ALA A 144 -14.01 21.28 -12.63
C ALA A 144 -13.75 21.87 -11.22
N CYS A 145 -13.94 21.08 -10.15
CA CYS A 145 -13.85 21.57 -8.77
C CYS A 145 -12.38 21.63 -8.28
N ASP A 146 -11.90 22.82 -7.92
CA ASP A 146 -10.53 23.06 -7.44
C ASP A 146 -10.22 22.31 -6.12
N THR A 147 -11.23 21.99 -5.33
CA THR A 147 -11.13 21.18 -4.10
C THR A 147 -10.51 19.80 -4.36
N LEU A 148 -10.56 19.26 -5.58
CA LEU A 148 -9.87 18.01 -5.94
C LEU A 148 -8.34 18.09 -5.68
N THR A 149 -7.74 19.28 -5.73
CA THR A 149 -6.32 19.50 -5.39
C THR A 149 -6.00 19.19 -3.92
N ARG A 150 -7.01 19.08 -3.05
CA ARG A 150 -6.90 18.77 -1.62
C ARG A 150 -6.94 17.28 -1.31
N ILE A 151 -7.08 16.44 -2.35
CA ILE A 151 -7.22 14.99 -2.19
C ILE A 151 -5.87 14.32 -2.45
N GLY A 152 -5.41 13.55 -1.46
CA GLY A 152 -4.18 12.76 -1.54
C GLY A 152 -4.41 11.27 -1.82
N GLU A 153 -5.56 10.75 -1.39
CA GLU A 153 -6.01 9.39 -1.72
C GLU A 153 -7.47 9.43 -2.15
N LEU A 154 -7.76 8.85 -3.31
CA LEU A 154 -9.08 8.87 -3.92
C LEU A 154 -9.56 7.43 -4.18
N SER A 155 -10.65 7.04 -3.54
CA SER A 155 -11.48 5.90 -3.95
C SER A 155 -12.62 6.43 -4.80
N LEU A 156 -12.62 6.09 -6.08
CA LEU A 156 -13.62 6.61 -7.00
C LEU A 156 -14.68 5.53 -7.26
N ASN A 157 -15.93 5.93 -7.17
CA ASN A 157 -17.08 5.17 -7.66
C ASN A 157 -17.87 6.11 -8.58
N ILE A 158 -17.63 6.01 -9.88
CA ILE A 158 -18.48 6.69 -10.85
C ILE A 158 -19.56 5.69 -11.21
N ASP A 159 -20.81 6.11 -11.17
CA ASP A 159 -21.93 5.35 -11.74
C ASP A 159 -21.68 5.31 -13.27
N THR A 160 -21.07 4.24 -13.80
CA THR A 160 -20.53 4.23 -15.17
C THR A 160 -21.38 3.43 -16.14
N ASP A 161 -22.25 4.12 -16.88
CA ASP A 161 -22.79 3.60 -18.14
C ASP A 161 -21.99 4.04 -19.37
N THR A 162 -21.02 4.98 -19.26
CA THR A 162 -20.26 5.43 -20.46
C THR A 162 -18.76 5.70 -20.23
N PRO A 163 -17.89 5.28 -21.16
CA PRO A 163 -16.47 5.63 -21.20
C PRO A 163 -16.18 7.14 -21.22
N SER A 164 -17.08 7.93 -21.82
CA SER A 164 -16.97 9.39 -21.94
C SER A 164 -16.96 10.10 -20.59
N ALA A 165 -17.79 9.64 -19.64
CA ALA A 165 -17.83 10.20 -18.29
C ALA A 165 -16.49 9.96 -17.55
N ARG A 166 -15.93 8.75 -17.66
CA ARG A 166 -14.61 8.44 -17.09
C ARG A 166 -13.53 9.34 -17.66
N ALA A 167 -13.54 9.54 -18.99
CA ALA A 167 -12.60 10.42 -19.66
C ALA A 167 -12.70 11.87 -19.19
N ALA A 168 -13.91 12.39 -19.02
CA ALA A 168 -14.14 13.75 -18.53
C ALA A 168 -13.58 13.96 -17.11
N PHE A 169 -13.75 12.98 -16.22
CA PHE A 169 -13.17 13.06 -14.87
C PHE A 169 -11.65 13.02 -14.90
N LEU A 170 -11.07 12.06 -15.63
CA LEU A 170 -9.61 11.90 -15.75
C LEU A 170 -8.92 13.05 -16.50
N ALA A 171 -9.65 13.87 -17.24
CA ALA A 171 -9.14 15.09 -17.84
C ALA A 171 -9.07 16.29 -16.86
N SER A 172 -9.52 16.13 -15.61
CA SER A 172 -9.50 17.20 -14.63
C SER A 172 -8.06 17.68 -14.34
N PRO A 173 -7.80 19.01 -14.40
CA PRO A 173 -6.49 19.57 -14.08
C PRO A 173 -6.20 19.58 -12.57
N HIS A 174 -7.15 19.15 -11.73
CA HIS A 174 -7.08 19.27 -10.27
C HIS A 174 -6.66 17.98 -9.57
N LEU A 175 -6.37 16.90 -10.30
CA LEU A 175 -5.99 15.58 -9.77
C LEU A 175 -4.50 15.45 -9.38
N THR A 176 -3.80 16.59 -9.25
CA THR A 176 -2.34 16.69 -9.20
C THR A 176 -1.69 16.15 -7.93
N ASN A 177 -2.43 16.04 -6.83
CA ASN A 177 -1.92 15.61 -5.52
C ASN A 177 -2.28 14.17 -5.15
N ILE A 178 -2.97 13.44 -6.03
CA ILE A 178 -3.37 12.06 -5.77
C ILE A 178 -2.12 11.16 -5.79
N SER A 179 -1.86 10.55 -4.64
CA SER A 179 -0.76 9.61 -4.41
C SER A 179 -1.22 8.16 -4.38
N ALA A 180 -2.48 7.91 -4.00
CA ALA A 180 -3.13 6.61 -4.10
C ALA A 180 -4.50 6.72 -4.76
N LEU A 181 -4.78 5.86 -5.73
CA LEU A 181 -6.03 5.82 -6.47
C LEU A 181 -6.61 4.42 -6.39
N ASN A 182 -7.88 4.32 -6.01
CA ASN A 182 -8.64 3.09 -6.02
C ASN A 182 -9.80 3.21 -7.01
N LEU A 183 -9.75 2.44 -8.09
CA LEU A 183 -10.75 2.38 -9.16
C LEU A 183 -11.56 1.08 -9.11
N SER A 184 -11.50 0.32 -8.02
CA SER A 184 -12.20 -0.96 -7.85
C SER A 184 -13.71 -0.89 -8.08
N TRP A 185 -14.29 0.30 -7.95
CA TRP A 185 -15.72 0.54 -8.06
C TRP A 185 -16.09 1.27 -9.37
N CYS A 186 -15.15 1.41 -10.31
CA CYS A 186 -15.36 2.15 -11.56
C CYS A 186 -15.44 1.27 -12.81
N HIS A 187 -15.25 -0.05 -12.67
CA HIS A 187 -15.14 -1.02 -13.77
C HIS A 187 -14.46 -0.42 -15.01
N PRO A 188 -13.21 0.07 -14.90
CA PRO A 188 -12.65 1.01 -15.87
C PRO A 188 -12.69 0.50 -17.31
N GLY A 189 -12.63 -0.82 -17.53
CA GLY A 189 -12.46 -1.43 -18.85
C GLY A 189 -11.09 -1.04 -19.42
N THR A 190 -10.62 -1.58 -20.53
CA THR A 190 -9.26 -1.25 -21.01
C THR A 190 -9.13 0.16 -21.61
N GLU A 191 -10.24 0.80 -21.97
CA GLU A 191 -10.28 2.08 -22.69
C GLU A 191 -9.68 3.25 -21.88
N TRP A 192 -9.78 3.25 -20.55
CA TRP A 192 -9.22 4.28 -19.69
C TRP A 192 -7.69 4.43 -19.81
N VAL A 193 -6.96 3.38 -20.21
CA VAL A 193 -5.50 3.45 -20.37
C VAL A 193 -5.13 4.47 -21.44
N SER A 194 -5.90 4.51 -22.54
CA SER A 194 -5.72 5.51 -23.59
C SER A 194 -5.93 6.94 -23.08
N VAL A 195 -6.93 7.13 -22.22
CA VAL A 195 -7.26 8.41 -21.57
C VAL A 195 -6.15 8.82 -20.62
N LEU A 196 -5.65 7.90 -19.79
CA LEU A 196 -4.51 8.17 -18.90
C LEU A 196 -3.28 8.61 -19.69
N ASN A 197 -2.92 7.88 -20.74
CA ASN A 197 -1.77 8.20 -21.59
C ASN A 197 -1.90 9.59 -22.22
N ARG A 198 -3.12 10.01 -22.57
CA ARG A 198 -3.41 11.33 -23.13
C ARG A 198 -3.28 12.46 -22.11
N TYR A 199 -3.90 12.34 -20.93
CA TYR A 199 -4.02 13.45 -19.97
C TYR A 199 -2.98 13.44 -18.86
N LYS A 200 -2.43 12.27 -18.50
CA LYS A 200 -1.46 12.06 -17.42
C LYS A 200 -1.85 12.79 -16.11
N PRO A 201 -3.08 12.56 -15.59
CA PRO A 201 -3.65 13.40 -14.53
C PRO A 201 -2.99 13.22 -13.15
N PHE A 202 -2.23 12.14 -12.96
CA PHE A 202 -1.69 11.76 -11.65
C PHE A 202 -0.15 11.78 -11.64
N PRO A 203 0.49 12.97 -11.67
CA PRO A 203 1.95 13.08 -11.70
C PRO A 203 2.63 12.56 -10.42
N ARG A 204 1.86 12.32 -9.36
CA ARG A 204 2.33 11.86 -8.05
C ARG A 204 1.79 10.49 -7.65
N LEU A 205 1.14 9.77 -8.57
CA LEU A 205 0.57 8.47 -8.24
C LEU A 205 1.67 7.48 -7.93
N THR A 206 1.59 6.87 -6.75
CA THR A 206 2.50 5.82 -6.31
C THR A 206 1.76 4.51 -6.11
N LYS A 207 0.47 4.56 -5.75
CA LYS A 207 -0.35 3.38 -5.49
C LYS A 207 -1.59 3.36 -6.38
N LEU A 208 -1.83 2.25 -7.04
CA LEU A 208 -3.03 2.02 -7.84
C LEU A 208 -3.69 0.72 -7.42
N LYS A 209 -4.95 0.82 -6.99
CA LYS A 209 -5.81 -0.32 -6.71
C LYS A 209 -6.88 -0.47 -7.78
N LEU A 210 -6.99 -1.68 -8.31
CA LEU A 210 -7.95 -2.06 -9.32
C LEU A 210 -8.70 -3.30 -8.87
N SER A 211 -10.01 -3.31 -9.12
CA SER A 211 -10.84 -4.50 -9.00
C SER A 211 -11.66 -4.68 -10.26
N THR A 212 -11.59 -5.87 -10.84
CA THR A 212 -12.29 -6.19 -12.09
C THR A 212 -12.66 -7.67 -12.11
N SER A 213 -13.64 -8.00 -12.95
CA SER A 213 -14.02 -9.37 -13.29
C SER A 213 -13.12 -9.96 -14.39
N ASP A 214 -12.35 -9.13 -15.09
CA ASP A 214 -11.39 -9.52 -16.12
C ASP A 214 -10.06 -8.83 -15.85
N LEU A 215 -9.23 -9.44 -15.00
CA LEU A 215 -7.92 -8.92 -14.61
C LEU A 215 -6.89 -9.02 -15.75
N ASP A 216 -6.97 -10.05 -16.57
CA ASP A 216 -6.01 -10.29 -17.65
C ASP A 216 -6.03 -9.15 -18.68
N SER A 217 -7.21 -8.75 -19.15
CA SER A 217 -7.36 -7.66 -20.10
C SER A 217 -6.83 -6.33 -19.54
N GLU A 218 -7.09 -6.04 -18.27
CA GLU A 218 -6.66 -4.78 -17.66
C GLU A 218 -5.17 -4.71 -17.39
N ILE A 219 -4.58 -5.79 -16.87
CA ILE A 219 -3.13 -5.87 -16.68
C ILE A 219 -2.43 -5.79 -18.04
N THR A 220 -2.98 -6.44 -19.07
CA THR A 220 -2.45 -6.35 -20.44
C THR A 220 -2.49 -4.91 -20.96
N ALA A 221 -3.61 -4.21 -20.79
CA ALA A 221 -3.70 -2.81 -21.19
C ALA A 221 -2.70 -1.92 -20.42
N LEU A 222 -2.50 -2.18 -19.12
CA LEU A 222 -1.54 -1.45 -18.29
C LEU A 222 -0.09 -1.66 -18.69
N ALA A 223 0.28 -2.81 -19.26
CA ALA A 223 1.66 -3.05 -19.68
C ALA A 223 2.21 -1.95 -20.62
N ASP A 224 1.33 -1.34 -21.43
CA ASP A 224 1.65 -0.24 -22.36
C ASP A 224 1.35 1.17 -21.79
N CYS A 225 0.90 1.28 -20.53
CA CYS A 225 0.57 2.55 -19.92
C CYS A 225 1.83 3.31 -19.50
N THR A 226 2.03 4.50 -20.07
CA THR A 226 3.17 5.39 -19.76
C THR A 226 2.82 6.48 -18.77
N ALA A 227 1.53 6.76 -18.57
CA ALA A 227 1.05 7.78 -17.64
C ALA A 227 1.30 7.43 -16.16
N LEU A 228 1.59 6.17 -15.88
CA LEU A 228 1.69 5.62 -14.53
C LEU A 228 3.14 5.23 -14.17
N ALA A 229 4.15 5.78 -14.86
CA ALA A 229 5.56 5.44 -14.65
C ALA A 229 6.09 5.72 -13.22
N SER A 230 5.39 6.56 -12.44
CA SER A 230 5.70 6.84 -11.04
C SER A 230 5.15 5.81 -10.05
N VAL A 231 4.26 4.91 -10.51
CA VAL A 231 3.61 3.90 -9.65
C VAL A 231 4.66 2.92 -9.14
N THR A 232 4.66 2.74 -7.83
CA THR A 232 5.53 1.81 -7.11
C THR A 232 4.75 0.61 -6.60
N GLU A 233 3.42 0.71 -6.50
CA GLU A 233 2.56 -0.30 -5.92
C GLU A 233 1.29 -0.51 -6.76
N PHE A 234 1.10 -1.73 -7.21
CA PHE A 234 -0.15 -2.21 -7.79
C PHE A 234 -0.84 -3.15 -6.82
N HIS A 235 -2.12 -2.89 -6.57
CA HIS A 235 -3.04 -3.82 -5.91
C HIS A 235 -4.10 -4.24 -6.91
N PHE A 236 -4.05 -5.49 -7.33
CA PHE A 236 -5.07 -6.11 -8.16
C PHE A 236 -5.93 -7.00 -7.27
N SER A 237 -7.23 -6.69 -7.19
CA SER A 237 -8.22 -7.59 -6.62
C SER A 237 -9.23 -8.00 -7.68
N GLY A 238 -9.93 -9.12 -7.50
CA GLY A 238 -10.91 -9.56 -8.48
C GLY A 238 -10.85 -11.04 -8.78
N THR A 239 -11.64 -11.47 -9.74
CA THR A 239 -11.61 -12.85 -10.23
C THR A 239 -10.94 -12.89 -11.59
N GLY A 240 -10.34 -14.03 -11.94
CA GLY A 240 -9.89 -14.28 -13.30
C GLY A 240 -8.52 -13.72 -13.68
N LEU A 241 -7.58 -13.59 -12.73
CA LEU A 241 -6.17 -13.52 -13.11
C LEU A 241 -5.74 -14.90 -13.62
N GLY A 242 -5.32 -14.97 -14.87
CA GLY A 242 -4.78 -16.16 -15.53
C GLY A 242 -3.37 -15.93 -16.05
N ASP A 243 -2.90 -16.88 -16.87
CA ASP A 243 -1.56 -16.84 -17.45
C ASP A 243 -1.33 -15.57 -18.29
N THR A 244 -2.34 -15.09 -19.02
CA THR A 244 -2.20 -13.90 -19.87
C THR A 244 -1.89 -12.67 -19.04
N GLY A 245 -2.65 -12.46 -17.94
CA GLY A 245 -2.41 -11.36 -17.02
C GLY A 245 -1.07 -11.49 -16.31
N LEU A 246 -0.66 -12.71 -15.92
CA LEU A 246 0.63 -12.93 -15.26
C LEU A 246 1.82 -12.62 -16.19
N VAL A 247 1.74 -13.04 -17.45
CA VAL A 247 2.74 -12.75 -18.48
C VAL A 247 2.76 -11.26 -18.80
N ALA A 248 1.60 -10.60 -18.88
CA ALA A 248 1.54 -9.15 -19.05
C ALA A 248 2.17 -8.39 -17.88
N LEU A 249 1.89 -8.84 -16.64
CA LEU A 249 2.49 -8.28 -15.42
C LEU A 249 4.01 -8.43 -15.41
N ALA A 250 4.56 -9.55 -15.88
CA ALA A 250 6.00 -9.73 -16.03
C ALA A 250 6.64 -8.71 -17.00
N ASN A 251 5.84 -8.20 -17.95
CA ASN A 251 6.24 -7.25 -18.98
C ASN A 251 5.97 -5.77 -18.62
N PHE A 252 5.79 -5.44 -17.34
CA PHE A 252 5.66 -4.07 -16.81
C PHE A 252 6.96 -3.24 -16.91
N SER A 253 7.57 -3.20 -18.09
CA SER A 253 8.79 -2.46 -18.42
C SER A 253 8.64 -0.93 -18.31
N ARG A 254 7.40 -0.43 -18.33
CA ARG A 254 7.07 1.00 -18.16
C ARG A 254 7.05 1.48 -16.71
N TYR A 255 7.27 0.58 -15.75
CA TYR A 255 7.20 0.85 -14.32
C TYR A 255 8.56 0.62 -13.64
N PRO A 256 9.56 1.49 -13.89
CA PRO A 256 10.92 1.28 -13.40
C PRO A 256 11.05 1.38 -11.87
N ARG A 257 10.01 1.90 -11.20
CA ARG A 257 9.94 2.05 -9.74
C ARG A 257 9.02 1.01 -9.08
N LEU A 258 8.55 0.03 -9.83
CA LEU A 258 7.65 -1.00 -9.31
C LEU A 258 8.36 -1.80 -8.22
N ALA A 259 7.86 -1.66 -7.00
CA ALA A 259 8.38 -2.31 -5.82
C ALA A 259 7.37 -3.31 -5.24
N HIS A 260 6.07 -3.03 -5.34
CA HIS A 260 5.03 -3.81 -4.68
C HIS A 260 3.99 -4.30 -5.69
N ILE A 261 3.77 -5.61 -5.71
CA ILE A 261 2.66 -6.25 -6.43
C ILE A 261 1.84 -7.01 -5.41
N ARG A 262 0.55 -6.67 -5.31
CA ARG A 262 -0.41 -7.39 -4.48
C ARG A 262 -1.53 -7.95 -5.33
N LEU A 263 -1.68 -9.27 -5.30
CA LEU A 263 -2.74 -10.01 -5.96
C LEU A 263 -3.65 -10.56 -4.87
N GLU A 264 -4.84 -9.97 -4.72
CA GLU A 264 -5.85 -10.40 -3.75
C GLU A 264 -7.09 -10.88 -4.51
N PRO A 265 -7.11 -12.13 -5.00
CA PRO A 265 -8.27 -12.65 -5.69
C PRO A 265 -9.45 -12.75 -4.72
N TYR A 266 -10.65 -12.51 -5.27
CA TYR A 266 -11.89 -12.56 -4.49
C TYR A 266 -12.10 -13.96 -3.89
N ARG A 267 -12.61 -14.00 -2.65
CA ARG A 267 -12.87 -15.19 -1.80
C ARG A 267 -13.92 -16.17 -2.35
N ASP A 268 -14.01 -16.33 -3.66
CA ASP A 268 -14.84 -17.37 -4.24
C ASP A 268 -14.02 -18.66 -4.28
N TYR A 269 -14.16 -19.47 -3.22
CA TYR A 269 -13.44 -20.73 -3.00
C TYR A 269 -13.66 -21.77 -4.12
N ASP A 270 -14.61 -21.53 -5.02
CA ASP A 270 -14.97 -22.44 -6.11
C ASP A 270 -14.17 -22.23 -7.41
N ARG A 271 -13.31 -21.21 -7.50
CA ARG A 271 -12.43 -21.02 -8.66
C ARG A 271 -10.97 -21.31 -8.35
N THR A 272 -10.39 -22.22 -9.12
CA THR A 272 -8.96 -22.53 -9.15
C THR A 272 -8.28 -21.79 -10.31
N PRO A 273 -7.69 -20.59 -10.10
CA PRO A 273 -6.67 -20.09 -11.01
C PRO A 273 -5.57 -21.15 -11.09
N THR A 274 -5.44 -21.78 -12.25
CA THR A 274 -4.38 -22.75 -12.50
C THR A 274 -3.34 -22.05 -13.35
N PHE A 275 -2.35 -21.44 -12.70
CA PHE A 275 -1.22 -20.87 -13.44
C PHE A 275 -0.39 -21.99 -14.04
N THR A 276 -0.01 -21.87 -15.31
CA THR A 276 1.02 -22.77 -15.82
C THR A 276 2.38 -22.41 -15.20
N PRO A 277 3.27 -23.41 -14.99
CA PRO A 277 4.63 -23.14 -14.52
C PRO A 277 5.37 -22.14 -15.41
N ALA A 278 5.15 -22.20 -16.73
CA ALA A 278 5.72 -21.26 -17.68
C ALA A 278 5.29 -19.81 -17.42
N ALA A 279 4.00 -19.58 -17.16
CA ALA A 279 3.50 -18.24 -16.85
C ALA A 279 4.11 -17.69 -15.56
N VAL A 280 4.17 -18.48 -14.49
CA VAL A 280 4.80 -18.06 -13.21
C VAL A 280 6.28 -17.74 -13.40
N GLN A 281 6.99 -18.55 -14.18
CA GLN A 281 8.41 -18.36 -14.43
C GLN A 281 8.71 -17.05 -15.17
N THR A 282 7.77 -16.50 -15.95
CA THR A 282 7.96 -15.20 -16.62
C THR A 282 8.22 -14.06 -15.65
N LEU A 283 7.60 -14.08 -14.45
CA LEU A 283 7.82 -13.07 -13.42
C LEU A 283 9.26 -13.04 -12.92
N SER A 284 9.90 -14.21 -12.81
CA SER A 284 11.32 -14.31 -12.43
C SER A 284 12.25 -13.63 -13.44
N SER A 285 11.78 -13.46 -14.69
CA SER A 285 12.51 -12.81 -15.77
C SER A 285 12.11 -11.34 -15.98
N SER A 286 11.22 -10.80 -15.15
CA SER A 286 10.73 -9.42 -15.26
C SER A 286 11.84 -8.38 -15.09
N GLY A 287 11.70 -7.25 -15.80
CA GLY A 287 12.67 -6.14 -15.73
C GLY A 287 12.78 -5.49 -14.35
N TYR A 288 11.71 -5.55 -13.55
CA TYR A 288 11.64 -4.95 -12.22
C TYR A 288 12.03 -5.93 -11.09
N ARG A 289 12.40 -7.18 -11.38
CA ARG A 289 12.68 -8.22 -10.36
C ARG A 289 13.68 -7.81 -9.25
N LYS A 290 14.63 -6.92 -9.55
CA LYS A 290 15.62 -6.41 -8.57
C LYS A 290 15.09 -5.25 -7.73
N ALA A 291 14.09 -4.53 -8.25
CA ALA A 291 13.40 -3.44 -7.58
C ALA A 291 12.21 -3.95 -6.76
N LEU A 292 11.63 -5.10 -7.13
CA LEU A 292 10.53 -5.72 -6.40
C LEU A 292 10.94 -6.06 -4.96
N ARG A 293 10.12 -5.60 -4.01
CA ARG A 293 10.26 -5.76 -2.55
C ARG A 293 9.10 -6.57 -1.98
N VAL A 294 7.89 -6.31 -2.44
CA VAL A 294 6.69 -7.00 -1.97
C VAL A 294 6.07 -7.77 -3.11
N LEU A 295 5.90 -9.07 -2.91
CA LEU A 295 5.15 -9.94 -3.81
C LEU A 295 4.12 -10.72 -2.99
N ASP A 296 2.86 -10.36 -3.20
CA ASP A 296 1.71 -11.00 -2.55
C ASP A 296 0.91 -11.78 -3.59
N PHE A 297 0.95 -13.10 -3.42
CA PHE A 297 0.25 -14.14 -4.18
C PHE A 297 -0.83 -14.81 -3.34
N THR A 298 -1.39 -14.11 -2.35
CA THR A 298 -2.41 -14.69 -1.47
C THR A 298 -3.60 -15.20 -2.29
N CYS A 299 -4.13 -16.38 -1.96
CA CYS A 299 -5.30 -16.96 -2.64
C CYS A 299 -5.12 -17.18 -4.16
N CYS A 300 -3.90 -17.28 -4.67
CA CYS A 300 -3.62 -17.46 -6.10
C CYS A 300 -3.58 -18.93 -6.55
N PHE A 301 -3.86 -19.89 -5.66
CA PHE A 301 -3.87 -21.33 -5.95
C PHE A 301 -2.59 -21.83 -6.66
N LEU A 302 -1.45 -21.24 -6.30
CA LEU A 302 -0.16 -21.50 -6.96
C LEU A 302 0.24 -22.99 -6.89
N GLY A 303 -0.08 -23.66 -5.78
CA GLY A 303 0.30 -25.05 -5.52
C GLY A 303 1.82 -25.26 -5.48
N ASP A 304 2.25 -26.51 -5.31
CA ASP A 304 3.67 -26.85 -5.24
C ASP A 304 4.39 -26.61 -6.58
N VAL A 305 3.72 -26.93 -7.70
CA VAL A 305 4.31 -26.82 -9.05
C VAL A 305 4.51 -25.35 -9.44
N GLY A 306 3.53 -24.48 -9.16
CA GLY A 306 3.69 -23.04 -9.40
C GLY A 306 4.75 -22.43 -8.49
N LEU A 307 4.85 -22.89 -7.24
CA LEU A 307 5.88 -22.42 -6.31
C LEU A 307 7.28 -22.83 -6.76
N GLU A 308 7.44 -24.04 -7.28
CA GLU A 308 8.68 -24.48 -7.90
C GLU A 308 9.08 -23.59 -9.08
N ALA A 309 8.11 -23.23 -9.94
CA ALA A 309 8.33 -22.32 -11.06
C ALA A 309 8.71 -20.89 -10.63
N LEU A 310 8.23 -20.43 -9.47
CA LEU A 310 8.62 -19.16 -8.86
C LEU A 310 10.04 -19.21 -8.28
N CYS A 311 10.43 -20.34 -7.69
CA CYS A 311 11.70 -20.54 -6.98
C CYS A 311 12.90 -20.76 -7.93
N THR A 312 13.09 -19.87 -8.91
CA THR A 312 14.21 -19.95 -9.86
C THR A 312 15.53 -19.43 -9.28
N ARG A 313 16.65 -19.69 -9.96
CA ARG A 313 17.96 -19.12 -9.58
C ARG A 313 18.05 -17.60 -9.80
N ALA A 314 17.21 -17.04 -10.66
CA ALA A 314 17.12 -15.60 -10.90
C ALA A 314 16.25 -14.96 -9.81
N ALA A 315 16.83 -14.83 -8.62
CA ALA A 315 16.09 -14.40 -7.45
C ALA A 315 15.68 -12.91 -7.52
N PHE A 316 14.49 -12.65 -7.00
CA PHE A 316 14.02 -11.33 -6.61
C PHE A 316 14.85 -10.78 -5.43
N GLN A 317 14.60 -9.53 -5.04
CA GLN A 317 15.14 -8.93 -3.81
C GLN A 317 13.99 -8.59 -2.86
N LEU A 318 13.16 -9.61 -2.59
CA LEU A 318 11.95 -9.46 -1.79
C LEU A 318 12.27 -9.24 -0.32
N THR A 319 11.51 -8.36 0.29
CA THR A 319 11.45 -8.11 1.73
C THR A 319 10.19 -8.76 2.31
N GLU A 320 9.12 -8.85 1.52
CA GLU A 320 7.86 -9.48 1.87
C GLU A 320 7.42 -10.44 0.77
N LEU A 321 7.10 -11.67 1.17
CA LEU A 321 6.53 -12.69 0.32
C LEU A 321 5.30 -13.28 1.02
N ASP A 322 4.12 -13.03 0.44
CA ASP A 322 2.88 -13.66 0.90
C ASP A 322 2.44 -14.74 -0.09
N LEU A 323 2.39 -15.97 0.44
CA LEU A 323 1.97 -17.19 -0.24
C LEU A 323 0.81 -17.85 0.50
N SER A 324 0.07 -17.10 1.31
CA SER A 324 -1.05 -17.63 2.08
C SER A 324 -2.17 -18.15 1.16
N PHE A 325 -2.90 -19.18 1.58
CA PHE A 325 -4.03 -19.75 0.81
C PHE A 325 -3.67 -20.22 -0.62
N ASN A 326 -2.53 -20.87 -0.83
CA ASN A 326 -2.10 -21.36 -2.14
C ASN A 326 -2.13 -22.88 -2.30
N GLY A 327 -2.59 -23.62 -1.29
CA GLY A 327 -2.60 -25.08 -1.32
C GLY A 327 -1.21 -25.71 -1.33
N ILE A 328 -0.18 -24.96 -0.90
CA ILE A 328 1.21 -25.41 -0.84
C ILE A 328 1.34 -26.50 0.24
N THR A 329 2.04 -27.59 -0.08
CA THR A 329 2.30 -28.70 0.84
C THR A 329 3.74 -28.69 1.34
N ASP A 330 4.12 -29.71 2.11
CA ASP A 330 5.52 -29.93 2.50
C ASP A 330 6.48 -29.94 1.31
N ALA A 331 6.06 -30.48 0.16
CA ALA A 331 6.90 -30.54 -1.04
C ALA A 331 7.26 -29.13 -1.55
N GLY A 332 6.27 -28.25 -1.70
CA GLY A 332 6.50 -26.87 -2.12
C GLY A 332 7.32 -26.08 -1.09
N VAL A 333 7.07 -26.28 0.21
CA VAL A 333 7.87 -25.62 1.27
C VAL A 333 9.31 -26.08 1.28
N ILE A 334 9.59 -27.35 0.99
CA ILE A 334 10.97 -27.85 0.84
C ILE A 334 11.69 -27.11 -0.29
N THR A 335 11.03 -26.94 -1.45
CA THR A 335 11.56 -26.17 -2.57
C THR A 335 11.82 -24.71 -2.18
N LEU A 336 10.84 -24.08 -1.53
CA LEU A 336 10.94 -22.70 -1.04
C LEU A 336 12.08 -22.53 -0.04
N ALA A 337 12.24 -23.44 0.92
CA ALA A 337 13.29 -23.39 1.94
C ALA A 337 14.70 -23.49 1.35
N ALA A 338 14.84 -24.12 0.18
CA ALA A 338 16.09 -24.22 -0.57
C ALA A 338 16.32 -23.03 -1.54
N TRP A 339 15.36 -22.11 -1.66
CA TRP A 339 15.42 -21.02 -2.61
C TRP A 339 16.31 -19.86 -2.11
N PRO A 340 17.37 -19.47 -2.85
CA PRO A 340 18.23 -18.36 -2.46
C PRO A 340 17.51 -17.01 -2.36
N GLY A 341 16.34 -16.86 -3.00
CA GLY A 341 15.55 -15.63 -2.94
C GLY A 341 15.00 -15.31 -1.55
N LEU A 342 14.98 -16.26 -0.61
CA LEU A 342 14.62 -16.01 0.78
C LEU A 342 15.68 -15.21 1.55
N ALA A 343 16.91 -15.05 1.02
CA ALA A 343 18.02 -14.39 1.70
C ALA A 343 17.72 -12.96 2.17
N THR A 344 16.83 -12.26 1.46
CA THR A 344 16.43 -10.88 1.77
C THR A 344 15.05 -10.79 2.42
N VAL A 345 14.30 -11.89 2.49
CA VAL A 345 12.91 -11.89 2.95
C VAL A 345 12.86 -11.69 4.46
N ARG A 346 12.18 -10.62 4.87
CA ARG A 346 11.94 -10.23 6.26
C ARG A 346 10.56 -10.68 6.74
N HIS A 347 9.57 -10.68 5.86
CA HIS A 347 8.19 -11.08 6.15
C HIS A 347 7.80 -12.23 5.24
N LEU A 348 7.67 -13.43 5.81
CA LEU A 348 7.25 -14.63 5.09
C LEU A 348 5.90 -15.12 5.62
N HIS A 349 4.90 -15.13 4.75
CA HIS A 349 3.56 -15.57 5.07
C HIS A 349 3.21 -16.84 4.28
N LEU A 350 2.99 -17.94 5.01
CA LEU A 350 2.61 -19.25 4.49
C LEU A 350 1.30 -19.72 5.13
N SER A 351 0.47 -18.79 5.56
CA SER A 351 -0.75 -19.09 6.33
C SER A 351 -1.76 -19.85 5.48
N PHE A 352 -2.59 -20.70 6.09
CA PHE A 352 -3.67 -21.42 5.43
C PHE A 352 -3.21 -22.21 4.19
N ASN A 353 -2.08 -22.91 4.36
CA ASN A 353 -1.57 -23.89 3.41
C ASN A 353 -1.68 -25.29 4.05
N ARG A 354 -0.96 -26.28 3.49
CA ARG A 354 -0.91 -27.66 3.99
C ARG A 354 0.49 -28.00 4.51
N VAL A 355 1.12 -27.04 5.19
CA VAL A 355 2.46 -27.22 5.78
C VAL A 355 2.35 -28.10 7.02
N ALA A 356 3.04 -29.22 7.00
CA ALA A 356 3.10 -30.20 8.06
C ALA A 356 4.52 -30.35 8.59
N ARG A 357 4.90 -31.59 8.92
CA ARG A 357 6.14 -31.90 9.63
C ARG A 357 7.37 -31.58 8.79
N ASP A 358 7.40 -32.04 7.55
CA ASP A 358 8.61 -32.00 6.74
C ASP A 358 8.85 -30.59 6.18
N GLY A 359 7.79 -29.86 5.85
CA GLY A 359 7.86 -28.45 5.48
C GLY A 359 8.32 -27.58 6.65
N THR A 360 7.78 -27.80 7.85
CA THR A 360 8.26 -27.07 9.05
C THR A 360 9.75 -27.32 9.29
N ARG A 361 10.19 -28.58 9.17
CA ARG A 361 11.61 -28.95 9.32
C ARG A 361 12.48 -28.33 8.23
N ALA A 362 11.98 -28.23 7.01
CA ALA A 362 12.67 -27.56 5.92
C ALA A 362 12.89 -26.07 6.21
N LEU A 363 11.87 -25.36 6.69
CA LEU A 363 11.98 -23.95 7.10
C LEU A 363 13.04 -23.75 8.19
N ILE A 364 13.05 -24.59 9.24
CA ILE A 364 14.06 -24.54 10.32
C ILE A 364 15.49 -24.69 9.75
N ARG A 365 15.65 -25.54 8.74
CA ARG A 365 16.95 -25.87 8.12
C ARG A 365 17.32 -24.97 6.95
N SER A 366 16.46 -24.02 6.56
CA SER A 366 16.75 -23.15 5.43
C SER A 366 18.01 -22.33 5.70
N PRO A 367 19.00 -22.34 4.77
CA PRO A 367 20.18 -21.51 4.89
C PRO A 367 19.90 -20.05 4.51
N TYR A 368 18.73 -19.75 3.94
CA TYR A 368 18.41 -18.45 3.36
C TYR A 368 17.45 -17.61 4.23
N LEU A 369 16.80 -18.18 5.25
CA LEU A 369 15.91 -17.43 6.15
C LEU A 369 16.65 -16.68 7.27
N SER A 370 17.82 -16.11 7.00
CA SER A 370 18.61 -15.38 8.01
C SER A 370 18.08 -13.97 8.30
N ALA A 371 17.39 -13.34 7.34
CA ALA A 371 16.86 -11.99 7.47
C ALA A 371 15.43 -11.94 8.02
N VAL A 372 14.79 -13.09 8.25
CA VAL A 372 13.37 -13.17 8.63
C VAL A 372 13.12 -12.46 9.96
N ARG A 373 12.13 -11.59 9.97
CA ARG A 373 11.62 -10.83 11.14
C ARG A 373 10.19 -11.23 11.49
N GLN A 374 9.45 -11.77 10.53
CA GLN A 374 8.11 -12.29 10.74
C GLN A 374 7.90 -13.57 9.94
N LEU A 375 7.41 -14.61 10.62
CA LEU A 375 7.04 -15.89 10.02
C LEU A 375 5.60 -16.25 10.42
N SER A 376 4.71 -16.32 9.43
CA SER A 376 3.32 -16.72 9.63
C SER A 376 3.05 -18.11 9.04
N LEU A 377 2.61 -19.03 9.90
CA LEU A 377 2.18 -20.39 9.58
C LEU A 377 0.78 -20.69 10.12
N VAL A 378 0.01 -19.67 10.50
CA VAL A 378 -1.38 -19.79 10.97
C VAL A 378 -2.21 -20.61 9.98
N GLY A 379 -3.15 -21.43 10.46
CA GLY A 379 -4.02 -22.20 9.57
C GLY A 379 -3.33 -23.38 8.86
N ASN A 380 -2.11 -23.74 9.26
CA ASN A 380 -1.48 -25.01 8.90
C ASN A 380 -1.65 -25.99 10.08
N ASP A 381 -2.63 -26.89 9.99
CA ASP A 381 -3.15 -27.72 11.09
C ASP A 381 -2.09 -28.43 11.96
N PHE A 382 -0.91 -28.71 11.42
CA PHE A 382 0.15 -29.41 12.14
C PHE A 382 0.65 -28.65 13.38
N LEU A 383 0.94 -27.35 13.26
CA LEU A 383 1.49 -26.55 14.36
C LEU A 383 0.45 -26.17 15.42
N ALA A 384 -0.83 -26.43 15.19
CA ALA A 384 -1.88 -26.31 16.20
C ALA A 384 -1.93 -27.52 17.15
N ARG A 385 -1.38 -28.68 16.74
CA ARG A 385 -1.45 -29.92 17.54
C ARG A 385 -0.53 -29.84 18.77
N PRO A 386 -0.91 -30.44 19.92
CA PRO A 386 -0.03 -30.52 21.09
C PRO A 386 1.28 -31.27 20.80
N SER A 387 1.21 -32.32 19.96
CA SER A 387 2.35 -33.17 19.60
C SER A 387 3.44 -32.46 18.79
N SER A 388 3.16 -31.29 18.20
CA SER A 388 4.14 -30.51 17.43
C SER A 388 4.89 -29.46 18.25
N ARG A 389 4.75 -29.46 19.59
CA ARG A 389 5.43 -28.52 20.50
C ARG A 389 6.93 -28.39 20.22
N ARG A 390 7.62 -29.52 20.04
CA ARG A 390 9.04 -29.55 19.71
C ARG A 390 9.40 -28.71 18.48
N TYR A 391 8.56 -28.69 17.45
CA TYR A 391 8.83 -27.91 16.22
C TYR A 391 8.64 -26.41 16.44
N ARG A 392 7.68 -26.02 17.31
CA ARG A 392 7.52 -24.62 17.72
C ARG A 392 8.77 -24.15 18.49
N ASP A 393 9.28 -25.00 19.38
CA ASP A 393 10.49 -24.71 20.14
C ASP A 393 11.72 -24.61 19.22
N GLU A 394 11.89 -25.54 18.26
CA GLU A 394 12.99 -25.50 17.27
C GLU A 394 12.93 -24.25 16.36
N LEU A 395 11.73 -23.79 15.98
CA LEU A 395 11.56 -22.52 15.24
C LEU A 395 12.04 -21.32 16.07
N VAL A 396 11.63 -21.25 17.34
CA VAL A 396 12.03 -20.16 18.25
C VAL A 396 13.53 -20.22 18.54
N GLU A 397 14.10 -21.41 18.69
CA GLU A 397 15.55 -21.59 18.87
C GLU A 397 16.33 -21.12 17.65
N ARG A 398 15.87 -21.47 16.44
CA ARG A 398 16.55 -21.14 15.18
C ARG A 398 16.57 -19.65 14.87
N PHE A 399 15.43 -18.97 15.02
CA PHE A 399 15.28 -17.57 14.58
C PHE A 399 15.32 -16.57 15.75
N GLY A 400 15.25 -17.06 16.99
CA GLY A 400 15.31 -16.23 18.18
C GLY A 400 14.00 -15.51 18.48
N LYS A 401 13.99 -14.81 19.61
CA LYS A 401 12.81 -14.09 20.15
C LYS A 401 12.51 -12.78 19.42
N THR A 402 13.40 -12.34 18.53
CA THR A 402 13.24 -11.11 17.74
C THR A 402 12.35 -11.30 16.53
N VAL A 403 12.03 -12.55 16.17
CA VAL A 403 11.09 -12.87 15.10
C VAL A 403 9.68 -12.94 15.65
N GLU A 404 8.76 -12.21 15.01
CA GLU A 404 7.33 -12.32 15.27
C GLU A 404 6.81 -13.62 14.62
N PHE A 405 6.37 -14.55 15.46
CA PHE A 405 5.75 -15.78 15.00
C PHE A 405 4.22 -15.70 15.09
N ARG A 406 3.55 -16.04 14.00
CA ARG A 406 2.10 -16.31 13.99
C ARG A 406 1.90 -17.76 13.59
N LEU A 407 1.81 -18.66 14.56
CA LEU A 407 1.76 -20.11 14.29
C LEU A 407 0.35 -20.72 14.45
N VAL A 408 -0.51 -20.06 15.22
CA VAL A 408 -1.86 -20.53 15.59
C VAL A 408 -2.80 -19.32 15.75
N ASP A 409 -4.10 -19.52 15.55
CA ASP A 409 -5.12 -18.45 15.56
C ASP A 409 -5.33 -17.73 16.92
N ARG A 410 -4.69 -18.20 18.00
CA ARG A 410 -4.70 -17.55 19.32
C ARG A 410 -3.32 -17.63 19.99
N PRO A 411 -2.89 -16.62 20.77
CA PRO A 411 -1.70 -16.76 21.59
C PRO A 411 -1.88 -17.94 22.55
N LEU A 412 -0.86 -18.80 22.64
CA LEU A 412 -0.81 -19.88 23.63
C LEU A 412 -0.89 -19.23 25.02
N GLY A 413 -1.96 -19.54 25.76
CA GLY A 413 -2.18 -19.08 27.13
C GLY A 413 -1.20 -19.67 28.14
#